data_AF-A0A4D9E7C3-F1
#
_entry.id   AF-A0A4D9E7C3-F1
#
_cell.length_a   1.000
_cell.length_b   1.000
_cell.length_c   1.000
_cell.angle_alpha   90.00
_cell.angle_beta   90.00
_cell.angle_gamma   90.00
#
_symmetry.space_group_name_H-M   'P 1'
#
loop_
_entity.id
_entity.type
_entity.pdbx_description
1 polymer ?
#
loop_
_entity_poly.entity_id
_entity_poly.type
_entity_poly.pdbx_seq_one_letter_code
_entity_poly.pdbx_strand_id
1 'polypeptide(L)'
;MEEKGFWLLVIVLVLECRILVEGGEIPSTGECAMNVKERQNCGYAGISVKECETKGCCFDAKYPDVPWCFYPHLKKGTGECAMNVKERQNCGYAGISVKECETKGCCFDAKYPDVPWCFHPQLENAPCRCNVDPKTRRNCGPPGITAEQCENGGCCFSSEVPGVPWCFAPLAKKWPREDTTSNRHGMIHLFSTPFSERKRWFYLENA
;
A
#
# COMPACT_ATOMS: atom_id res chain seq x y z
N MET A 1 39.75 -32.08 -30.55
CA MET A 1 38.28 -32.19 -30.74
C MET A 1 37.68 -32.44 -29.37
N GLU A 2 37.58 -31.43 -28.50
CA GLU A 2 37.17 -31.67 -27.10
C GLU A 2 36.30 -30.57 -26.50
N GLU A 3 36.24 -29.36 -27.08
CA GLU A 3 35.37 -28.31 -26.55
C GLU A 3 33.88 -28.50 -26.87
N LYS A 4 33.54 -29.08 -28.03
CA LYS A 4 32.14 -29.15 -28.50
C LYS A 4 31.31 -30.21 -27.77
N GLY A 5 31.95 -31.25 -27.24
CA GLY A 5 31.29 -32.31 -26.48
C GLY A 5 30.87 -31.86 -25.08
N PHE A 6 31.65 -30.97 -24.47
CA PHE A 6 31.35 -30.40 -23.16
C PHE A 6 30.09 -29.53 -23.20
N TRP A 7 29.96 -28.68 -24.22
CA TRP A 7 28.78 -27.82 -24.39
C TRP A 7 27.49 -28.61 -24.59
N LEU A 8 27.53 -29.75 -25.29
CA LEU A 8 26.34 -30.58 -25.49
C LEU A 8 25.90 -31.29 -24.21
N LEU A 9 26.83 -31.75 -23.36
CA LEU A 9 26.50 -32.36 -22.07
C LEU A 9 25.90 -31.35 -21.08
N VAL A 10 26.38 -30.10 -21.09
CA VAL A 10 25.82 -29.02 -20.28
C VAL A 10 24.37 -28.71 -20.69
N ILE A 11 24.07 -28.70 -22.00
CA ILE A 11 22.72 -28.43 -22.50
C ILE A 11 21.73 -29.52 -22.07
N VAL A 12 22.13 -30.79 -22.10
CA VAL A 12 21.27 -31.93 -21.70
C VAL A 12 20.96 -31.90 -20.19
N LEU A 13 21.94 -31.58 -19.34
CA LEU A 13 21.72 -31.47 -17.90
C LEU A 13 20.82 -30.28 -17.50
N VAL A 14 20.83 -29.20 -18.29
CA VAL A 14 19.98 -28.02 -18.06
C VAL A 14 18.52 -28.26 -18.49
N LEU A 15 18.30 -29.12 -19.49
CA LEU A 15 16.95 -29.43 -19.99
C LEU A 15 16.19 -30.45 -19.12
N GLU A 16 16.89 -31.33 -18.40
CA GLU A 16 16.29 -32.36 -17.52
C GLU A 16 15.88 -31.84 -16.13
N CYS A 17 16.25 -30.62 -15.73
CA CYS A 17 15.98 -30.07 -14.39
C CYS A 17 14.67 -29.24 -14.29
N ARG A 18 13.76 -29.39 -15.25
CA ARG A 18 12.54 -28.56 -15.38
C ARG A 18 11.26 -29.18 -14.81
N ILE A 19 11.32 -30.29 -14.08
CA ILE A 19 10.11 -30.91 -13.50
C ILE A 19 10.32 -31.09 -11.99
N LEU A 20 9.27 -30.72 -11.23
CA LEU A 20 9.12 -30.71 -9.77
C LEU A 20 9.44 -29.39 -9.07
N VAL A 21 8.59 -28.38 -9.30
CA VAL A 21 8.24 -27.41 -8.24
C VAL A 21 6.72 -27.41 -8.11
N GLU A 22 6.17 -28.34 -7.33
CA GLU A 22 4.87 -28.16 -6.71
C GLU A 22 5.08 -27.25 -5.50
N GLY A 23 4.96 -25.94 -5.74
CA GLY A 23 4.92 -24.94 -4.67
C GLY A 23 3.56 -24.99 -3.98
N GLY A 24 3.51 -25.65 -2.82
CA GLY A 24 2.55 -25.26 -1.80
C GLY A 24 2.92 -23.86 -1.32
N GLU A 25 2.08 -22.87 -1.58
CA GLU A 25 2.28 -21.49 -1.17
C GLU A 25 2.22 -21.39 0.36
N ILE A 26 3.37 -21.53 1.01
CA ILE A 26 3.57 -21.09 2.39
C ILE A 26 3.70 -19.56 2.33
N PRO A 27 2.89 -18.80 3.11
CA PRO A 27 2.96 -17.34 3.09
C PRO A 27 4.38 -16.87 3.39
N SER A 28 4.86 -15.98 2.54
CA SER A 28 6.19 -15.40 2.59
C SER A 28 6.44 -14.82 3.99
N THR A 29 7.59 -15.18 4.58
CA THR A 29 8.06 -14.82 5.93
C THR A 29 8.07 -13.32 6.27
N GLY A 30 7.77 -12.43 5.31
CA GLY A 30 7.60 -10.99 5.52
C GLY A 30 6.22 -10.53 5.98
N GLU A 31 5.18 -11.38 5.93
CA GLU A 31 3.79 -10.99 6.29
C GLU A 31 3.51 -11.03 7.80
N CYS A 32 4.34 -11.72 8.58
CA CYS A 32 4.18 -11.82 10.04
C CYS A 32 5.03 -10.81 10.82
N ALA A 33 5.86 -10.02 10.14
CA ALA A 33 6.73 -9.04 10.77
C ALA A 33 5.95 -7.75 11.07
N MET A 34 5.55 -7.56 12.33
CA MET A 34 4.85 -6.35 12.79
C MET A 34 5.21 -5.93 14.20
N ASN A 35 4.80 -4.71 14.56
CA ASN A 35 4.88 -4.22 15.93
C ASN A 35 4.05 -5.13 16.86
N VAL A 36 4.73 -5.68 17.87
CA VAL A 36 4.18 -6.62 18.85
C VAL A 36 2.96 -6.05 19.57
N LYS A 37 2.95 -4.73 19.83
CA LYS A 37 1.85 -4.05 20.54
C LYS A 37 0.61 -3.82 19.67
N GLU A 38 0.74 -3.93 18.36
CA GLU A 38 -0.35 -3.70 17.39
C GLU A 38 -1.04 -5.01 16.98
N ARG A 39 -0.61 -6.15 17.54
CA ARG A 39 -1.16 -7.47 17.24
C ARG A 39 -2.65 -7.52 17.57
N GLN A 40 -3.42 -7.99 16.59
CA GLN A 40 -4.84 -8.27 16.76
C GLN A 40 -5.04 -9.78 16.85
N ASN A 41 -5.72 -10.23 17.90
CA ASN A 41 -5.98 -11.65 18.15
C ASN A 41 -6.78 -12.29 17.01
N CYS A 42 -6.31 -13.43 16.52
CA CYS A 42 -6.96 -14.25 15.49
C CYS A 42 -7.38 -15.65 16.00
N GLY A 43 -6.89 -16.06 17.17
CA GLY A 43 -7.14 -17.39 17.73
C GLY A 43 -7.92 -17.39 19.04
N TYR A 44 -7.94 -18.54 19.70
CA TYR A 44 -8.41 -18.70 21.07
C TYR A 44 -7.25 -19.07 22.00
N ALA A 45 -7.45 -18.97 23.31
CA ALA A 45 -6.42 -19.29 24.31
C ALA A 45 -6.00 -20.76 24.20
N GLY A 46 -4.69 -21.02 24.05
CA GLY A 46 -4.14 -22.37 23.91
C GLY A 46 -4.27 -22.97 22.50
N ILE A 47 -4.61 -22.18 21.48
CA ILE A 47 -4.57 -22.63 20.08
C ILE A 47 -3.20 -23.18 19.70
N SER A 48 -3.18 -24.28 18.93
CA SER A 48 -1.92 -24.85 18.44
C SER A 48 -1.34 -24.01 17.30
N VAL A 49 -0.01 -24.09 17.11
CA VAL A 49 0.69 -23.42 16.00
C VAL A 49 0.04 -23.77 14.66
N LYS A 50 -0.10 -25.08 14.39
CA LYS A 50 -0.67 -25.59 13.14
C LYS A 50 -2.10 -25.11 12.91
N GLU A 51 -2.93 -25.04 13.94
CA GLU A 51 -4.31 -24.58 13.79
C GLU A 51 -4.38 -23.06 13.56
N CYS A 52 -3.52 -22.28 14.23
CA CYS A 52 -3.41 -20.84 13.97
C CYS A 52 -2.99 -20.56 12.51
N GLU A 53 -1.98 -21.29 12.00
CA GLU A 53 -1.50 -21.17 10.63
C GLU A 53 -2.54 -21.65 9.62
N THR A 54 -3.27 -22.73 9.92
CA THR A 54 -4.38 -23.23 9.08
C THR A 54 -5.52 -22.20 8.97
N LYS A 55 -5.71 -21.37 10.00
CA LYS A 55 -6.64 -20.23 9.98
C LYS A 55 -6.13 -19.02 9.18
N GLY A 56 -4.95 -19.13 8.55
CA GLY A 56 -4.32 -18.05 7.79
C GLY A 56 -3.72 -16.97 8.68
N CYS A 57 -3.35 -17.32 9.91
CA CYS A 57 -2.83 -16.39 10.91
C CYS A 57 -1.37 -16.65 11.27
N CYS A 58 -0.72 -15.62 11.83
CA CYS A 58 0.65 -15.69 12.29
C CYS A 58 0.69 -16.17 13.74
N PHE A 59 1.67 -17.01 14.05
CA PHE A 59 1.92 -17.48 15.40
C PHE A 59 3.28 -16.98 15.92
N ASP A 60 3.29 -16.27 17.05
CA ASP A 60 4.51 -15.88 17.78
C ASP A 60 4.24 -15.75 19.28
N ALA A 61 4.75 -16.70 20.05
CA ALA A 61 4.63 -16.77 21.51
C ALA A 61 5.82 -16.16 22.27
N LYS A 62 6.73 -15.45 21.59
CA LYS A 62 7.93 -14.84 22.21
C LYS A 62 7.61 -13.77 23.25
N TYR A 63 6.47 -13.10 23.11
CA TYR A 63 6.10 -11.96 23.95
C TYR A 63 4.90 -12.30 24.85
N PRO A 64 5.04 -12.13 26.17
CA PRO A 64 3.90 -12.24 27.09
C PRO A 64 2.95 -11.05 26.89
N ASP A 65 1.69 -11.22 27.31
CA ASP A 65 0.63 -10.19 27.34
C ASP A 65 0.17 -9.64 25.97
N VAL A 66 0.52 -10.30 24.88
CA VAL A 66 0.00 -10.02 23.53
C VAL A 66 -0.54 -11.28 22.88
N PRO A 67 -1.45 -11.18 21.89
CA PRO A 67 -1.96 -12.35 21.20
C PRO A 67 -0.84 -13.15 20.51
N TRP A 68 -0.77 -14.45 20.80
CA TRP A 68 0.20 -15.36 20.18
C TRP A 68 -0.24 -15.80 18.79
N CYS A 69 -1.55 -16.04 18.60
CA CYS A 69 -2.14 -16.19 17.29
C CYS A 69 -2.76 -14.86 16.87
N PHE A 70 -2.16 -14.19 15.91
CA PHE A 70 -2.54 -12.85 15.47
C PHE A 70 -2.73 -12.81 13.96
N TYR A 71 -3.56 -11.88 13.50
CA TYR A 71 -3.69 -11.65 12.07
C TYR A 71 -2.33 -11.25 11.48
N PRO A 72 -1.92 -11.80 10.32
CA PRO A 72 -0.73 -11.33 9.64
C PRO A 72 -0.84 -9.82 9.45
N HIS A 73 0.30 -9.15 9.48
CA HIS A 73 0.35 -7.83 8.90
C HIS A 73 0.05 -8.04 7.43
N LEU A 74 -1.17 -7.71 7.03
CA LEU A 74 -1.51 -7.70 5.63
C LEU A 74 -0.43 -6.83 4.97
N LYS A 75 0.47 -7.45 4.20
CA LYS A 75 0.84 -6.80 2.95
C LYS A 75 -0.50 -6.40 2.37
N LYS A 76 -0.69 -5.09 2.37
CA LYS A 76 -1.95 -4.39 2.21
C LYS A 76 -2.71 -4.96 1.01
N GLY A 77 -3.50 -6.03 1.21
CA GLY A 77 -4.09 -6.77 0.10
C GLY A 77 -3.02 -7.16 -0.93
N THR A 78 -3.41 -7.90 -1.93
CA THR A 78 -2.67 -7.92 -3.19
C THR A 78 -3.11 -6.76 -4.08
N GLY A 79 -3.54 -5.62 -3.50
CA GLY A 79 -4.17 -4.54 -4.26
C GLY A 79 -4.41 -3.24 -3.49
N GLU A 80 -4.92 -2.26 -4.23
CA GLU A 80 -5.14 -0.84 -3.88
C GLU A 80 -5.94 -0.59 -2.59
N CYS A 81 -6.54 -1.62 -1.98
CA CYS A 81 -7.62 -1.52 -1.01
C CYS A 81 -7.29 -1.73 0.46
N ALA A 82 -6.06 -2.07 0.80
CA ALA A 82 -5.74 -2.26 2.21
C ALA A 82 -5.11 -1.03 2.85
N MET A 83 -5.57 -0.75 4.05
CA MET A 83 -5.21 0.42 4.84
C MET A 83 -5.62 0.23 6.29
N ASN A 84 -5.13 1.11 7.16
CA ASN A 84 -5.61 1.17 8.52
C ASN A 84 -7.12 1.44 8.49
N VAL A 85 -7.86 0.61 9.23
CA VAL A 85 -9.33 0.67 9.32
C VAL A 85 -9.82 2.04 9.81
N LYS A 86 -9.06 2.69 10.70
CA LYS A 86 -9.39 4.02 11.24
C LYS A 86 -9.13 5.16 10.25
N GLU A 87 -8.32 4.94 9.22
CA GLU A 87 -8.02 5.94 8.18
C GLU A 87 -9.01 5.90 7.02
N ARG A 88 -9.95 4.95 7.03
CA ARG A 88 -10.92 4.76 5.95
C ARG A 88 -11.71 6.03 5.72
N GLN A 89 -11.67 6.51 4.49
CA GLN A 89 -12.51 7.61 4.04
C GLN A 89 -13.70 7.02 3.31
N ASN A 90 -14.90 7.37 3.76
CA ASN A 90 -16.14 6.89 3.18
C ASN A 90 -16.20 7.18 1.66
N CYS A 91 -16.52 6.15 0.89
CA CYS A 91 -16.64 6.17 -0.58
C CYS A 91 -18.05 5.76 -1.05
N GLY A 92 -18.96 5.53 -0.09
CA GLY A 92 -20.32 5.09 -0.37
C GLY A 92 -21.33 5.76 0.55
N TYR A 93 -22.39 5.03 0.87
CA TYR A 93 -23.47 5.47 1.75
C TYR A 93 -23.94 4.28 2.62
N ALA A 94 -24.74 4.56 3.64
CA ALA A 94 -25.24 3.53 4.56
C ALA A 94 -26.08 2.47 3.80
N GLY A 95 -25.73 1.19 3.97
CA GLY A 95 -26.43 0.09 3.31
C GLY A 95 -26.04 -0.16 1.84
N ILE A 96 -25.00 0.50 1.33
CA ILE A 96 -24.47 0.23 -0.01
C ILE A 96 -24.10 -1.24 -0.18
N SER A 97 -24.46 -1.82 -1.33
CA SER A 97 -24.09 -3.21 -1.65
C SER A 97 -22.59 -3.33 -1.97
N VAL A 98 -22.03 -4.53 -1.76
CA VAL A 98 -20.65 -4.85 -2.15
C VAL A 98 -20.41 -4.50 -3.61
N LYS A 99 -21.27 -5.00 -4.50
CA LYS A 99 -21.17 -4.81 -5.95
C LYS A 99 -21.21 -3.34 -6.35
N GLU A 100 -22.08 -2.54 -5.74
CA GLU A 100 -22.14 -1.11 -6.07
C GLU A 100 -20.90 -0.37 -5.59
N CYS A 101 -20.38 -0.69 -4.41
CA CYS A 101 -19.14 -0.11 -3.90
C CYS A 101 -17.96 -0.42 -4.85
N GLU A 102 -17.82 -1.68 -5.26
CA GLU A 102 -16.76 -2.12 -6.17
C GLU A 102 -16.93 -1.52 -7.58
N THR A 103 -18.16 -1.39 -8.07
CA THR A 103 -18.45 -0.75 -9.37
C THR A 103 -18.03 0.72 -9.39
N LYS A 104 -18.08 1.40 -8.23
CA LYS A 104 -17.55 2.78 -8.09
C LYS A 104 -16.02 2.82 -8.12
N GLY A 105 -15.33 1.68 -8.09
CA GLY A 105 -13.89 1.59 -7.92
C GLY A 105 -13.45 1.88 -6.48
N CYS A 106 -14.34 1.66 -5.51
CA CYS A 106 -14.05 1.72 -4.08
C CYS A 106 -13.76 0.33 -3.53
N CYS A 107 -13.29 0.30 -2.28
CA CYS A 107 -13.02 -0.92 -1.52
C CYS A 107 -14.18 -1.21 -0.56
N PHE A 108 -14.53 -2.48 -0.40
CA PHE A 108 -15.57 -2.91 0.53
C PHE A 108 -15.01 -3.83 1.62
N ASP A 109 -15.25 -3.51 2.90
CA ASP A 109 -15.01 -4.40 4.04
C ASP A 109 -15.91 -4.03 5.23
N ALA A 110 -16.86 -4.92 5.52
CA ALA A 110 -17.83 -4.77 6.61
C ALA A 110 -17.44 -5.46 7.92
N LYS A 111 -16.19 -5.97 8.04
CA LYS A 111 -15.73 -6.70 9.24
C LYS A 111 -15.69 -5.83 10.50
N TYR A 112 -15.52 -4.52 10.34
CA TYR A 112 -15.31 -3.59 11.45
C TYR A 112 -16.53 -2.67 11.64
N PRO A 113 -17.10 -2.59 12.86
CA PRO A 113 -18.15 -1.63 13.18
C PRO A 113 -17.60 -0.20 13.27
N ASP A 114 -18.50 0.78 13.22
CA ASP A 114 -18.21 2.22 13.43
C ASP A 114 -17.19 2.86 12.47
N VAL A 115 -16.92 2.19 11.35
CA VAL A 115 -16.04 2.68 10.27
C VAL A 115 -16.71 2.50 8.92
N PRO A 116 -16.33 3.28 7.89
CA PRO A 116 -16.91 3.11 6.57
C PRO A 116 -16.64 1.71 6.00
N TRP A 117 -17.71 1.02 5.61
CA TRP A 117 -17.61 -0.28 4.95
C TRP A 117 -17.22 -0.14 3.49
N CYS A 118 -17.73 0.89 2.80
CA CYS A 118 -17.27 1.28 1.47
C CYS A 118 -16.32 2.47 1.59
N PHE A 119 -15.06 2.30 1.20
CA PHE A 119 -14.00 3.29 1.44
C PHE A 119 -13.07 3.47 0.24
N HIS A 120 -12.42 4.63 0.16
CA HIS A 120 -11.53 4.95 -0.95
C HIS A 120 -10.26 4.10 -0.90
N PRO A 121 -9.73 3.63 -2.06
CA PRO A 121 -8.44 2.96 -2.12
C PRO A 121 -7.29 3.91 -1.78
N GLN A 122 -6.13 3.31 -1.54
CA GLN A 122 -4.86 4.01 -1.40
C GLN A 122 -4.30 4.49 -2.74
N LEU A 123 -4.80 4.01 -3.87
CA LEU A 123 -4.39 4.54 -5.17
C LEU A 123 -4.95 5.96 -5.35
N GLU A 124 -4.08 6.93 -5.66
CA GLU A 124 -4.50 8.32 -5.86
C GLU A 124 -5.36 8.50 -7.11
N ASN A 125 -5.13 7.66 -8.12
CA ASN A 125 -5.83 7.69 -9.41
C ASN A 125 -7.01 6.71 -9.45
N ALA A 126 -7.43 6.17 -8.31
CA ALA A 126 -8.57 5.27 -8.27
C ALA A 126 -9.82 5.98 -8.85
N PRO A 127 -10.62 5.31 -9.71
CA PRO A 127 -11.77 5.93 -10.38
C PRO A 127 -12.74 6.63 -9.42
N CYS A 128 -12.98 6.04 -8.24
CA CYS A 128 -13.85 6.63 -7.23
C CYS A 128 -13.38 7.99 -6.70
N ARG A 129 -12.10 8.34 -6.86
CA ARG A 129 -11.52 9.61 -6.42
C ARG A 129 -11.71 10.72 -7.45
N CYS A 130 -12.27 10.40 -8.62
CA CYS A 130 -12.57 11.36 -9.68
C CYS A 130 -13.98 11.96 -9.59
N ASN A 131 -14.81 11.50 -8.64
CA ASN A 131 -16.10 12.11 -8.37
C ASN A 131 -15.94 13.39 -7.52
N VAL A 132 -15.43 14.45 -8.13
CA VAL A 132 -15.19 15.76 -7.51
C VAL A 132 -16.21 16.77 -8.04
N ASP A 133 -16.82 17.56 -7.15
CA ASP A 133 -17.72 18.66 -7.54
C ASP A 133 -17.00 19.57 -8.55
N PRO A 134 -17.57 19.79 -9.76
CA PRO A 134 -17.03 20.65 -10.81
C PRO A 134 -16.49 22.00 -10.33
N LYS A 135 -17.17 22.65 -9.37
CA LYS A 135 -16.80 23.98 -8.86
C LYS A 135 -15.59 23.95 -7.93
N THR A 136 -15.26 22.78 -7.38
CA THR A 136 -14.15 22.59 -6.44
C THR A 136 -12.95 21.89 -7.10
N ARG A 137 -13.06 21.56 -8.40
CA ARG A 137 -12.00 20.93 -9.17
C ARG A 137 -10.73 21.79 -9.14
N ARG A 138 -9.62 21.17 -8.75
CA ARG A 138 -8.29 21.78 -8.83
C ARG A 138 -7.67 21.40 -10.16
N ASN A 139 -7.27 22.39 -10.96
CA ASN A 139 -6.62 22.13 -12.25
C ASN A 139 -5.37 21.25 -12.07
N CYS A 140 -5.24 20.22 -12.92
CA CYS A 140 -4.19 19.21 -12.89
C CYS A 140 -3.47 19.06 -14.25
N GLY A 141 -3.75 19.94 -15.24
CA GLY A 141 -3.12 19.86 -16.55
C GLY A 141 -3.11 21.19 -17.33
N PRO A 142 -2.34 21.26 -18.42
CA PRO A 142 -2.37 22.41 -19.32
C PRO A 142 -3.72 22.54 -20.05
N PRO A 143 -4.08 23.73 -20.53
CA PRO A 143 -5.26 23.91 -21.38
C PRO A 143 -5.12 23.09 -22.66
N GLY A 144 -6.23 22.48 -23.11
CA GLY A 144 -6.26 21.64 -24.32
C GLY A 144 -5.65 20.25 -24.17
N ILE A 145 -5.30 19.81 -22.95
CA ILE A 145 -4.85 18.44 -22.68
C ILE A 145 -5.92 17.41 -23.07
N THR A 146 -5.50 16.27 -23.64
CA THR A 146 -6.41 15.17 -23.95
C THR A 146 -6.79 14.39 -22.69
N ALA A 147 -7.90 13.64 -22.75
CA ALA A 147 -8.32 12.77 -21.64
C ALA A 147 -7.21 11.79 -21.25
N GLU A 148 -6.63 11.10 -22.23
CA GLU A 148 -5.55 10.13 -22.03
C GLU A 148 -4.30 10.78 -21.40
N GLN A 149 -3.88 11.95 -21.88
CA GLN A 149 -2.74 12.66 -21.30
C GLN A 149 -3.00 13.08 -19.85
N CYS A 150 -4.22 13.50 -19.54
CA CYS A 150 -4.63 13.86 -18.19
C CYS A 150 -4.61 12.65 -17.24
N GLU A 151 -5.24 11.55 -17.66
CA GLU A 151 -5.34 10.31 -16.89
C GLU A 151 -3.97 9.66 -16.68
N ASN A 152 -3.11 9.63 -17.71
CA ASN A 152 -1.73 9.18 -17.59
C ASN A 152 -0.89 10.09 -16.67
N GLY A 153 -1.29 11.36 -16.50
CA GLY A 153 -0.71 12.29 -15.53
C GLY A 153 -1.15 12.03 -14.09
N GLY A 154 -1.99 11.02 -13.85
CA GLY A 154 -2.57 10.73 -12.53
C GLY A 154 -3.66 11.71 -12.10
N CYS A 155 -4.30 12.34 -13.07
CA CYS A 155 -5.42 13.25 -12.86
C CYS A 155 -6.73 12.58 -13.32
N CYS A 156 -7.83 13.26 -13.04
CA CYS A 156 -9.15 12.90 -13.48
C CYS A 156 -9.56 13.78 -14.66
N PHE A 157 -10.26 13.20 -15.64
CA PHE A 157 -10.76 13.93 -16.79
C PHE A 157 -12.30 13.93 -16.85
N SER A 158 -12.91 15.10 -17.09
CA SER A 158 -14.36 15.22 -17.36
C SER A 158 -14.65 16.56 -18.04
N SER A 159 -15.19 16.50 -19.26
CA SER A 159 -15.56 17.67 -20.08
C SER A 159 -17.06 18.03 -20.04
N GLU A 160 -17.84 17.38 -19.16
CA GLU A 160 -19.29 17.52 -19.10
C GLU A 160 -19.76 18.92 -18.69
N VAL A 161 -18.94 19.65 -17.91
CA VAL A 161 -19.28 20.97 -17.38
C VAL A 161 -18.34 22.02 -18.01
N PRO A 162 -18.87 23.05 -18.68
CA PRO A 162 -18.06 24.14 -19.22
C PRO A 162 -17.60 25.11 -18.10
N GLY A 163 -16.51 25.83 -18.35
CA GLY A 163 -16.02 26.87 -17.44
C GLY A 163 -15.30 26.36 -16.18
N VAL A 164 -15.05 25.05 -16.09
CA VAL A 164 -14.27 24.41 -15.01
C VAL A 164 -13.09 23.63 -15.59
N PRO A 165 -12.06 23.30 -14.78
CA PRO A 165 -10.99 22.43 -15.25
C PRO A 165 -11.51 21.06 -15.68
N TRP A 166 -11.20 20.68 -16.93
CA TRP A 166 -11.54 19.35 -17.45
C TRP A 166 -10.53 18.31 -17.02
N CYS A 167 -9.25 18.68 -16.91
CA CYS A 167 -8.24 17.89 -16.22
C CYS A 167 -8.08 18.40 -14.79
N PHE A 168 -8.45 17.58 -13.81
CA PHE A 168 -8.51 17.98 -12.42
C PHE A 168 -7.94 16.94 -11.48
N ALA A 169 -7.48 17.36 -10.31
CA ALA A 169 -6.87 16.46 -9.36
C ALA A 169 -7.94 15.58 -8.67
N PRO A 170 -7.61 14.31 -8.38
CA PRO A 170 -8.49 13.45 -7.59
C PRO A 170 -8.69 14.00 -6.17
N LEU A 171 -9.69 13.45 -5.47
CA LEU A 171 -9.87 13.69 -4.03
C LEU A 171 -8.57 13.40 -3.29
N ALA A 172 -8.15 14.32 -2.41
CA ALA A 172 -6.92 14.18 -1.63
C ALA A 172 -7.05 13.12 -0.53
N LYS A 173 -5.95 12.48 -0.14
CA LYS A 173 -5.91 11.66 1.07
C LYS A 173 -5.89 12.59 2.30
N LYS A 174 -6.68 12.27 3.33
CA LYS A 174 -6.76 13.06 4.57
C LYS A 174 -5.70 12.71 5.64
N TRP A 175 -4.80 11.75 5.39
CA TRP A 175 -3.77 11.38 6.36
C TRP A 175 -2.43 12.05 6.03
N PRO A 176 -1.71 12.62 7.00
CA PRO A 176 -0.33 13.06 6.79
C PRO A 176 0.49 11.84 6.43
N ARG A 177 0.96 11.77 5.19
CA ARG A 177 1.94 10.74 4.86
C ARG A 177 3.18 11.01 5.71
N GLU A 178 3.64 10.02 6.46
CA GLU A 178 5.07 9.95 6.79
C GLU A 178 5.83 9.59 5.51
N ASP A 179 5.89 10.53 4.58
CA ASP A 179 6.84 10.52 3.50
C ASP A 179 8.15 11.03 4.07
N THR A 180 8.96 10.16 4.64
CA THR A 180 10.39 10.44 4.63
C THR A 180 10.78 10.63 3.16
N THR A 181 11.20 11.85 2.83
CA THR A 181 11.92 12.30 1.62
C THR A 181 11.13 12.66 0.36
N SER A 182 10.50 13.83 0.38
CA SER A 182 10.49 14.73 -0.79
C SER A 182 11.01 16.12 -0.39
N ASN A 183 12.24 16.16 0.11
CA ASN A 183 13.00 17.40 0.18
C ASN A 183 13.77 17.54 -1.15
N ARG A 184 13.06 17.98 -2.19
CA ARG A 184 13.67 18.37 -3.47
C ARG A 184 13.92 19.88 -3.45
N HIS A 185 14.80 20.32 -2.56
CA HIS A 185 15.48 21.60 -2.65
C HIS A 185 16.93 21.42 -2.19
N GLY A 186 17.87 21.62 -3.12
CA GLY A 186 19.27 21.94 -2.81
C GLY A 186 20.19 20.76 -2.58
N MET A 187 20.63 20.13 -3.68
CA MET A 187 21.91 19.42 -3.71
C MET A 187 23.03 20.48 -3.61
N ILE A 188 23.68 20.58 -2.45
CA ILE A 188 25.06 21.08 -2.37
C ILE A 188 25.85 20.09 -1.52
N HIS A 189 26.83 19.49 -2.18
CA HIS A 189 27.83 18.59 -1.63
C HIS A 189 28.50 19.17 -0.39
N LEU A 190 28.55 18.40 0.71
CA LEU A 190 29.75 18.35 1.55
C LEU A 190 29.86 16.94 2.17
N PHE A 191 30.78 16.15 1.60
CA PHE A 191 31.31 14.96 2.24
C PHE A 191 32.07 15.35 3.53
N SER A 192 32.00 14.47 4.52
CA SER A 192 32.99 14.26 5.59
C SER A 192 33.05 15.24 6.77
N THR A 193 32.26 14.99 7.83
CA THR A 193 32.71 15.26 9.22
C THR A 193 32.22 14.16 10.19
N PRO A 194 33.06 13.69 11.14
CA PRO A 194 32.69 12.65 12.10
C PRO A 194 31.70 13.14 13.18
N PHE A 195 31.00 12.19 13.77
CA PHE A 195 29.87 12.32 14.70
C PHE A 195 30.11 13.08 16.03
N SER A 196 31.28 13.69 16.27
CA SER A 196 31.66 14.18 17.62
C SER A 196 31.41 15.66 17.93
N GLU A 197 30.94 16.52 17.02
CA GLU A 197 30.84 17.97 17.28
C GLU A 197 29.42 18.58 17.24
N ARG A 198 28.38 17.78 17.50
CA ARG A 198 26.98 18.25 17.53
C ARG A 198 26.51 18.83 18.88
N LYS A 199 27.40 19.45 19.65
CA LYS A 199 27.08 20.11 20.94
C LYS A 199 27.67 21.51 21.02
N ARG A 200 27.19 22.46 20.20
CA ARG A 200 27.45 23.90 20.46
C ARG A 200 26.48 24.93 19.89
N TRP A 201 25.26 24.56 19.50
CA TRP A 201 24.31 25.55 18.94
C TRP A 201 22.91 25.52 19.57
N PHE A 202 22.81 25.10 20.84
CA PHE A 202 21.53 25.13 21.60
C PHE A 202 21.41 26.27 22.61
N TYR A 203 22.35 27.22 22.60
CA TYR A 203 22.27 28.44 23.41
C TYR A 203 22.73 29.60 22.54
N LEU A 204 21.79 30.32 21.91
CA LEU A 204 21.88 31.74 21.54
C LEU A 204 20.68 32.22 20.67
N GLU A 205 19.43 31.83 20.98
CA GLU A 205 18.24 32.49 20.37
C GLU A 205 17.07 32.67 21.36
N ASN A 206 17.35 32.90 22.65
CA ASN A 206 16.33 33.38 23.60
C ASN A 206 16.95 34.23 24.74
N ALA A 207 17.58 35.35 24.37
CA ALA A 207 17.75 36.57 25.18
C ALA A 207 18.37 37.68 24.31
#